data_AF-A0A945CPM8-F1
#
_entry.id   AF-A0A945CPM8-F1
#
_cell.length_a   1.000
_cell.length_b   1.000
_cell.length_c   1.000
_cell.angle_alpha   90.00
_cell.angle_beta   90.00
_cell.angle_gamma   90.00
#
_symmetry.space_group_name_H-M   'P 1'
#
loop_
_entity.id
_entity.type
_entity.pdbx_description
1 polymer ?
#
loop_
_entity_poly.entity_id
_entity_poly.type
_entity_poly.pdbx_seq_one_letter_code
_entity_poly.pdbx_strand_id
1 'polypeptide(L)'
;MAKNDNDTKASIPHRSAPGANALPLPGSLVTILGVVYFHSTTSDGGDLYLTRFGLPVAHLLDTANWYDPKWFKSRRRRLEGTSAVYRLPTKEVDGVQLDLVVKNCRVGEDVPLETHTLIEFMNTEFNSPWEEFALVMELRAGAHGPSDLRICTQQPLAIYIPPEQMQIWQSGRSRDKINRIHARHPGVEIDILRQYKLVYGWIPGRDILQLLSASGMSSDDLTDHLEVMTPKVINDLERKGFVVADMKPAHVIISDEDCQAVDAIATAGDEEAPHQQAALLRDFVEKGEYSVVDYELLLRTQAHEEEVGNARRHRYLDDERDRMIATPLPEHLHCIEIMGVPCVCGHVESTNGYLWVVGRNARLFDYFLPERWRRTPNWSLSQRSEVFYTFTKDHIHIVWKTSRVGERLSLPDGDPRASVAVGAAYNSPFEELALAEWLNGQGVYTVYMRAIYMTGSAKSEQSTDSGRYHTHGGIVTPQGDPVLREERNYVTLRG
;
A
#
# COMPACT_ATOMS: atom_id res chain seq x y z
N MET A 1 38.19 -32.21 22.80
CA MET A 1 38.11 -32.01 21.34
C MET A 1 37.21 -30.82 21.10
N ALA A 2 37.83 -29.69 20.74
CA ALA A 2 37.19 -28.39 20.60
C ALA A 2 36.39 -28.31 19.30
N LYS A 3 35.20 -27.70 19.36
CA LYS A 3 34.49 -27.15 18.20
C LYS A 3 34.85 -25.66 18.14
N ASN A 4 35.39 -25.22 17.01
CA ASN A 4 35.71 -23.83 16.75
C ASN A 4 34.45 -23.10 16.29
N ASP A 5 34.10 -22.05 17.04
CA ASP A 5 33.33 -20.90 16.59
C ASP A 5 34.21 -20.06 15.66
N ASN A 6 33.69 -19.65 14.50
CA ASN A 6 34.25 -18.55 13.73
C ASN A 6 33.18 -17.97 12.79
N ASP A 7 32.21 -17.26 13.36
CA ASP A 7 31.33 -16.34 12.63
C ASP A 7 31.65 -14.92 13.10
N THR A 8 32.45 -14.20 12.32
CA THR A 8 32.70 -12.77 12.52
C THR A 8 32.67 -12.10 11.15
N LYS A 9 31.56 -11.47 10.78
CA LYS A 9 31.50 -10.34 9.84
C LYS A 9 30.27 -9.47 10.13
N ALA A 10 30.53 -8.16 10.11
CA ALA A 10 29.78 -6.99 10.56
C ALA A 10 28.29 -7.15 10.94
N SER A 11 28.04 -7.45 12.22
CA SER A 11 26.80 -7.11 12.90
C SER A 11 26.96 -5.78 13.63
N ILE A 12 26.08 -4.81 13.34
CA ILE A 12 25.90 -3.61 14.16
C ILE A 12 25.69 -4.07 15.61
N PRO A 13 26.40 -3.53 16.61
CA PRO A 13 26.38 -4.08 17.96
C PRO A 13 24.96 -4.08 18.51
N HIS A 14 24.46 -5.28 18.80
CA HIS A 14 23.23 -5.51 19.54
C HIS A 14 23.45 -5.08 20.99
N ARG A 15 23.42 -3.76 21.25
CA ARG A 15 23.34 -3.26 22.62
C ARG A 15 21.93 -3.52 23.14
N SER A 16 21.88 -4.15 24.31
CA SER A 16 20.69 -4.34 25.13
C SER A 16 19.85 -3.06 25.17
N ALA A 17 18.55 -3.22 24.95
CA ALA A 17 17.57 -2.15 24.98
C ALA A 17 17.75 -1.26 26.23
N PRO A 18 18.06 0.04 26.07
CA PRO A 18 17.78 0.99 27.12
C PRO A 18 16.26 1.01 27.31
N GLY A 19 15.83 1.09 28.57
CA GLY A 19 14.44 0.87 29.00
C GLY A 19 13.39 1.59 28.16
N ALA A 20 12.18 1.02 28.20
CA ALA A 20 10.95 1.57 27.63
C ALA A 20 10.76 3.04 28.02
N ASN A 21 11.35 3.94 27.24
CA ASN A 21 11.11 5.37 27.29
C ASN A 21 9.96 5.66 26.34
N ALA A 22 8.96 6.35 26.89
CA ALA A 22 7.68 6.69 26.30
C ALA A 22 7.78 7.16 24.84
N LEU A 23 6.81 6.75 24.03
CA LEU A 23 6.57 7.32 22.69
C LEU A 23 6.59 8.85 22.81
N PRO A 24 7.55 9.55 22.17
CA PRO A 24 7.76 10.98 22.41
C PRO A 24 6.72 11.88 21.72
N LEU A 25 5.79 11.31 20.95
CA LEU A 25 4.79 12.04 20.18
C LEU A 25 3.40 11.44 20.45
N PRO A 26 2.36 12.26 20.70
CA PRO A 26 0.99 11.77 20.60
C PRO A 26 0.75 11.29 19.17
N GLY A 27 0.21 10.09 19.02
CA GLY A 27 0.02 9.45 17.73
C GLY A 27 -0.78 8.17 17.84
N SER A 28 -1.12 7.59 16.69
CA SER A 28 -1.93 6.38 16.57
C SER A 28 -1.26 5.36 15.67
N LEU A 29 -1.53 4.08 15.91
CA LEU A 29 -1.11 3.01 15.01
C LEU A 29 -2.11 2.89 13.85
N VAL A 30 -1.59 2.93 12.63
CA VAL A 30 -2.37 2.73 11.40
C VAL A 30 -1.73 1.64 10.56
N THR A 31 -2.55 0.86 9.87
CA THR A 31 -2.05 -0.17 8.94
C THR A 31 -2.45 0.21 7.52
N ILE A 32 -1.46 0.42 6.66
CA ILE A 32 -1.67 0.81 5.26
C ILE A 32 -0.93 -0.22 4.39
N LEU A 33 -1.67 -0.89 3.50
CA LEU A 33 -1.17 -1.97 2.64
C LEU A 33 -0.41 -3.09 3.38
N GLY A 34 -0.83 -3.40 4.61
CA GLY A 34 -0.22 -4.44 5.44
C GLY A 34 1.05 -4.00 6.17
N VAL A 35 1.47 -2.74 6.01
CA VAL A 35 2.55 -2.14 6.80
C VAL A 35 1.94 -1.37 7.97
N VAL A 36 2.44 -1.66 9.18
CA VAL A 36 2.08 -0.94 10.39
C VAL A 36 2.95 0.31 10.51
N TYR A 37 2.29 1.46 10.66
CA TYR A 37 2.90 2.75 10.90
C TYR A 37 2.47 3.29 12.25
N PHE A 38 3.39 3.99 12.93
CA PHE A 38 3.04 4.97 13.95
C PHE A 38 2.88 6.32 13.26
N HIS A 39 1.65 6.84 13.25
CA HIS A 39 1.30 8.13 12.66
C HIS A 39 1.23 9.21 13.74
N SER A 40 1.87 10.34 13.47
CA SER A 40 1.85 11.53 14.33
C SER A 40 1.90 12.80 13.49
N THR A 41 1.23 13.85 13.97
CA THR A 41 1.37 15.20 13.41
C THR A 41 2.73 15.79 13.79
N THR A 42 3.41 16.43 12.85
CA THR A 42 4.72 17.04 13.05
C THR A 42 4.62 18.47 13.58
N SER A 43 5.71 18.99 14.14
CA SER A 43 5.78 20.33 14.72
C SER A 43 5.52 21.47 13.72
N ASP A 44 5.74 21.22 12.44
CA ASP A 44 5.43 22.12 11.32
C ASP A 44 3.98 21.99 10.80
N GLY A 45 3.19 21.06 11.35
CA GLY A 45 1.79 20.83 10.96
C GLY A 45 1.59 19.81 9.83
N GLY A 46 2.65 19.12 9.40
CA GLY A 46 2.56 17.97 8.49
C GLY A 46 2.24 16.64 9.18
N ASP A 47 2.38 15.55 8.44
CA ASP A 47 2.15 14.18 8.92
C ASP A 47 3.42 13.33 8.78
N LEU A 48 3.75 12.57 9.82
CA LEU A 48 4.87 11.63 9.83
C LEU A 48 4.38 10.22 10.14
N TYR A 49 4.74 9.27 9.27
CA TYR A 49 4.40 7.86 9.38
C TYR A 49 5.69 7.07 9.55
N LEU A 50 5.94 6.63 10.78
CA LEU A 50 7.13 5.87 11.14
C LEU A 50 6.88 4.38 10.98
N THR A 51 7.77 3.68 10.27
CA THR A 51 7.73 2.22 10.25
C THR A 51 8.34 1.65 11.53
N ARG A 52 8.32 0.32 11.68
CA ARG A 52 9.08 -0.38 12.74
C ARG A 52 10.59 -0.09 12.74
N PHE A 53 11.15 0.38 11.62
CA PHE A 53 12.58 0.75 11.51
C PHE A 53 12.82 2.21 11.89
N GLY A 54 11.87 3.10 11.61
CA GLY A 54 11.95 4.50 12.00
C GLY A 54 11.63 4.73 13.48
N LEU A 55 10.74 3.92 14.06
CA LEU A 55 10.26 4.14 15.43
C LEU A 55 11.37 4.16 16.50
N PRO A 56 12.38 3.27 16.49
CA PRO A 56 13.50 3.32 17.43
C PRO A 56 14.34 4.61 17.36
N VAL A 57 14.31 5.29 16.20
CA VAL A 57 15.05 6.52 15.91
C VAL A 57 14.12 7.71 15.69
N ALA A 58 12.88 7.65 16.21
CA ALA A 58 11.85 8.67 15.99
C ALA A 58 12.32 10.08 16.36
N HIS A 59 13.11 10.21 17.43
CA HIS A 59 13.68 11.49 17.87
C HIS A 59 14.62 12.13 16.84
N LEU A 60 15.35 11.34 16.04
CA LEU A 60 16.18 11.83 14.93
C LEU A 60 15.34 12.18 13.69
N LEU A 61 14.16 11.56 13.55
CA LEU A 61 13.25 11.73 12.41
C LEU A 61 12.22 12.85 12.61
N ASP A 62 12.23 13.55 13.75
CA ASP A 62 11.52 14.82 13.91
C ASP A 62 11.96 15.79 12.80
N THR A 63 11.00 16.46 12.16
CA THR A 63 11.27 17.35 11.02
C THR A 63 12.22 18.48 11.40
N ALA A 64 12.23 18.92 12.67
CA ALA A 64 13.20 19.88 13.18
C ALA A 64 14.66 19.40 13.07
N ASN A 65 14.90 18.10 13.02
CA ASN A 65 16.23 17.50 13.02
C ASN A 65 16.77 17.19 11.63
N TRP A 66 15.97 17.22 10.57
CA TRP A 66 16.47 16.97 9.22
C TRP A 66 15.81 17.86 8.17
N TYR A 67 14.51 18.13 8.28
CA TYR A 67 13.76 18.94 7.33
C TYR A 67 13.67 20.44 7.68
N ASP A 68 14.34 20.88 8.76
CA ASP A 68 14.53 22.31 9.05
C ASP A 68 15.07 23.06 7.81
N PRO A 69 14.45 24.17 7.37
CA PRO A 69 14.80 24.81 6.11
C PRO A 69 16.28 25.22 5.97
N LYS A 70 16.92 25.64 7.07
CA LYS A 70 18.33 26.04 7.06
C LYS A 70 19.23 24.81 7.03
N TRP A 71 18.90 23.79 7.83
CA TRP A 71 19.65 22.53 7.88
C TRP A 71 19.55 21.78 6.55
N PHE A 72 18.34 21.52 6.07
CA PHE A 72 18.09 20.80 4.84
C PHE A 72 18.80 21.45 3.65
N LYS A 73 18.69 22.77 3.49
CA LYS A 73 19.34 23.49 2.39
C LYS A 73 20.87 23.43 2.44
N SER A 74 21.46 23.47 3.63
CA SER A 74 22.93 23.52 3.79
C SER A 74 23.60 22.16 3.85
N ARG A 75 22.87 21.10 4.23
CA ARG A 75 23.44 19.77 4.45
C ARG A 75 23.05 18.74 3.39
N ARG A 76 21.95 18.96 2.64
CA ARG A 76 21.54 18.00 1.60
C ARG A 76 22.58 17.95 0.48
N ARG A 77 22.87 16.74 0.01
CA ARG A 77 23.65 16.48 -1.21
C ARG A 77 22.74 15.76 -2.18
N ARG A 78 22.56 16.32 -3.37
CA ARG A 78 21.79 15.64 -4.42
C ARG A 78 22.58 14.44 -4.90
N LEU A 79 21.94 13.28 -4.95
CA LEU A 79 22.53 12.07 -5.52
C LEU A 79 22.37 12.10 -7.05
N GLU A 80 23.28 11.44 -7.75
CA GLU A 80 23.22 11.32 -9.21
C GLU A 80 21.96 10.55 -9.63
N GLY A 81 21.34 10.99 -10.73
CA GLY A 81 20.09 10.44 -11.23
C GLY A 81 19.09 11.50 -11.70
N THR A 82 18.01 11.04 -12.32
CA THR A 82 16.94 11.89 -12.87
C THR A 82 16.00 12.39 -11.78
N SER A 83 15.81 11.61 -10.72
CA SER A 83 14.93 11.94 -9.59
C SER A 83 15.54 12.93 -8.59
N ALA A 84 14.69 13.60 -7.82
CA ALA A 84 15.10 14.50 -6.74
C ALA A 84 15.39 13.72 -5.46
N VAL A 85 16.53 13.02 -5.44
CA VAL A 85 17.01 12.22 -4.31
C VAL A 85 18.16 12.94 -3.60
N TYR A 86 18.10 13.01 -2.28
CA TYR A 86 19.10 13.68 -1.47
C TYR A 86 19.64 12.76 -0.37
N ARG A 87 20.97 12.76 -0.20
CA ARG A 87 21.60 12.30 1.04
C ARG A 87 21.67 13.46 2.02
N LEU A 88 21.33 13.21 3.28
CA LEU A 88 21.29 14.23 4.31
C LEU A 88 21.54 13.63 5.70
N PRO A 89 22.50 14.14 6.48
CA PRO A 89 22.60 13.79 7.90
C PRO A 89 21.53 14.50 8.72
N THR A 90 20.97 13.81 9.72
CA THR A 90 20.18 14.45 10.78
C THR A 90 21.05 15.39 11.60
N LYS A 91 20.43 16.29 12.36
CA LYS A 91 21.09 16.93 13.51
C LYS A 91 21.48 15.84 14.51
N GLU A 92 22.53 16.12 15.25
CA GLU A 92 22.96 15.26 16.34
C GLU A 92 21.98 15.42 17.52
N VAL A 93 21.45 14.31 18.00
CA VAL A 93 20.60 14.24 19.20
C VAL A 93 21.17 13.15 20.09
N ASP A 94 21.46 13.47 21.35
CA ASP A 94 22.06 12.55 22.32
C ASP A 94 23.34 11.84 21.83
N GLY A 95 24.17 12.54 21.06
CA GLY A 95 25.42 12.00 20.51
C GLY A 95 25.23 11.10 19.28
N VAL A 96 24.00 10.99 18.76
CA VAL A 96 23.66 10.13 17.62
C VAL A 96 23.26 11.00 16.43
N GLN A 97 23.78 10.64 15.26
CA GLN A 97 23.41 11.21 13.96
C GLN A 97 23.14 10.06 12.99
N LEU A 98 22.15 10.25 12.12
CA LEU A 98 21.78 9.28 11.10
C LEU A 98 21.93 9.91 9.71
N ASP A 99 22.51 9.18 8.76
CA ASP A 99 22.50 9.55 7.35
C ASP A 99 21.21 9.03 6.70
N LEU A 100 20.45 9.95 6.10
CA LEU A 100 19.18 9.69 5.45
C LEU A 100 19.31 9.77 3.93
N VAL A 101 18.48 9.00 3.25
CA VAL A 101 18.09 9.24 1.85
C VAL A 101 16.66 9.76 1.84
N VAL A 102 16.48 10.96 1.32
CA VAL A 102 15.18 11.63 1.19
C VAL A 102 14.83 11.72 -0.29
N LYS A 103 13.72 11.09 -0.65
CA LYS A 103 13.20 11.05 -2.03
C LYS A 103 11.81 11.67 -2.09
N ASN A 104 11.57 12.53 -3.06
CA ASN A 104 10.21 12.95 -3.37
C ASN A 104 9.52 11.84 -4.18
N CYS A 105 8.36 11.37 -3.70
CA CYS A 105 7.58 10.37 -4.40
C CYS A 105 6.93 10.96 -5.65
N ARG A 106 7.13 10.26 -6.77
CA ARG A 106 6.68 10.63 -8.11
C ARG A 106 5.32 10.04 -8.47
N VAL A 107 4.58 9.58 -7.47
CA VAL A 107 3.24 9.01 -7.62
C VAL A 107 2.38 9.87 -8.55
N GLY A 108 1.81 9.25 -9.59
CA GLY A 108 0.95 9.94 -10.55
C GLY A 108 1.66 10.75 -11.65
N GLU A 109 2.99 10.87 -11.66
CA GLU A 109 3.76 11.51 -12.74
C GLU A 109 3.90 10.59 -13.97
N ASP A 110 4.45 11.14 -15.06
CA ASP A 110 4.84 10.38 -16.25
C ASP A 110 6.17 9.66 -16.07
N VAL A 111 6.15 8.34 -16.35
CA VAL A 111 7.34 7.51 -16.41
C VAL A 111 8.03 7.80 -17.76
N PRO A 112 9.30 8.22 -17.78
CA PRO A 112 10.00 8.52 -19.02
C PRO A 112 10.07 7.30 -19.96
N LEU A 113 9.85 7.52 -21.25
CA LEU A 113 9.85 6.48 -22.31
C LEU A 113 11.23 5.82 -22.53
N GLU A 114 12.32 6.42 -22.04
CA GLU A 114 13.69 5.89 -22.12
C GLU A 114 13.96 4.73 -21.15
N THR A 115 12.96 4.33 -20.38
CA THR A 115 13.04 3.15 -19.50
C THR A 115 13.05 1.88 -20.39
N HIS A 116 14.24 1.32 -20.62
CA HIS A 116 14.56 0.32 -21.66
C HIS A 116 13.76 -1.02 -21.62
N THR A 117 12.94 -1.24 -20.60
CA THR A 117 12.11 -2.44 -20.34
C THR A 117 10.61 -2.23 -20.56
N LEU A 118 10.19 -1.07 -21.09
CA LEU A 118 8.76 -0.72 -21.27
C LEU A 118 7.98 -1.59 -22.28
N ILE A 119 8.63 -2.46 -23.04
CA ILE A 119 7.92 -3.35 -23.98
C ILE A 119 7.12 -4.43 -23.24
N GLU A 120 7.59 -4.91 -22.09
CA GLU A 120 6.85 -5.89 -21.26
C GLU A 120 5.92 -5.24 -20.24
N PHE A 121 6.17 -3.99 -19.87
CA PHE A 121 5.38 -3.25 -18.87
C PHE A 121 4.81 -1.94 -19.43
N MET A 122 4.07 -2.01 -20.54
CA MET A 122 3.50 -0.84 -21.23
C MET A 122 2.56 0.06 -20.37
N ASN A 123 2.30 -0.31 -19.11
CA ASN A 123 1.48 0.44 -18.16
C ASN A 123 2.19 0.69 -16.81
N THR A 124 3.52 0.64 -16.72
CA THR A 124 4.22 0.91 -15.45
C THR A 124 3.92 2.32 -14.97
N GLU A 125 3.54 2.43 -13.70
CA GLU A 125 3.30 3.69 -13.01
C GLU A 125 4.21 3.74 -11.79
N PHE A 126 4.62 4.94 -11.39
CA PHE A 126 5.30 5.12 -10.11
C PHE A 126 4.40 4.64 -8.97
N ASN A 127 4.99 3.85 -8.08
CA ASN A 127 4.35 3.42 -6.85
C ASN A 127 3.93 4.63 -6.01
N SER A 128 2.78 4.52 -5.34
CA SER A 128 2.47 5.37 -4.20
C SER A 128 3.51 5.19 -3.09
N PRO A 129 3.66 6.16 -2.18
CA PRO A 129 4.63 6.01 -1.08
C PRO A 129 4.34 4.78 -0.22
N TRP A 130 3.06 4.41 -0.10
CA TRP A 130 2.61 3.24 0.65
C TRP A 130 2.90 1.93 -0.08
N GLU A 131 2.67 1.88 -1.40
CA GLU A 131 3.00 0.72 -2.25
C GLU A 131 4.51 0.44 -2.20
N GLU A 132 5.34 1.48 -2.37
CA GLU A 132 6.79 1.36 -2.37
C GLU A 132 7.28 0.77 -1.04
N PHE A 133 6.84 1.31 0.09
CA PHE A 133 7.23 0.78 1.40
C PHE A 133 6.70 -0.64 1.64
N ALA A 134 5.46 -0.95 1.22
CA ALA A 134 4.91 -2.30 1.36
C ALA A 134 5.73 -3.32 0.58
N LEU A 135 6.06 -3.04 -0.68
CA LEU A 135 6.85 -3.93 -1.53
C LEU A 135 8.30 -4.08 -1.03
N VAL A 136 8.94 -2.98 -0.61
CA VAL A 136 10.29 -3.04 -0.04
C VAL A 136 10.30 -3.86 1.25
N MET A 137 9.31 -3.67 2.13
CA MET A 137 9.22 -4.45 3.36
C MET A 137 8.97 -5.94 3.10
N GLU A 138 8.16 -6.26 2.11
CA GLU A 138 7.88 -7.63 1.68
C GLU A 138 9.13 -8.31 1.11
N LEU A 139 9.80 -7.66 0.15
CA LEU A 139 11.07 -8.12 -0.41
C LEU A 139 12.11 -8.35 0.69
N ARG A 140 12.22 -7.41 1.63
CA ARG A 140 13.18 -7.48 2.75
C ARG A 140 12.84 -8.56 3.77
N ALA A 141 11.55 -8.92 3.91
CA ALA A 141 11.14 -10.06 4.73
C ALA A 141 11.55 -11.39 4.10
N GLY A 142 11.66 -11.44 2.76
CA GLY A 142 12.25 -12.56 2.02
C GLY A 142 11.46 -13.86 2.08
N ALA A 143 10.17 -13.79 2.44
CA ALA A 143 9.30 -14.95 2.65
C ALA A 143 8.91 -15.69 1.36
N HIS A 144 8.93 -15.00 0.21
CA HIS A 144 8.71 -15.59 -1.11
C HIS A 144 10.05 -15.94 -1.77
N GLY A 145 10.04 -16.98 -2.62
CA GLY A 145 11.21 -17.46 -3.34
C GLY A 145 12.22 -18.24 -2.48
N PRO A 146 13.43 -18.50 -3.00
CA PRO A 146 14.46 -19.32 -2.33
C PRO A 146 14.90 -18.72 -0.99
N SER A 147 14.94 -19.52 0.08
CA SER A 147 15.27 -19.03 1.44
C SER A 147 16.75 -18.68 1.65
N ASP A 148 17.62 -19.26 0.84
CA ASP A 148 19.07 -19.04 0.78
C ASP A 148 19.45 -17.75 0.06
N LEU A 149 18.56 -17.22 -0.78
CA LEU A 149 18.74 -15.93 -1.44
C LEU A 149 18.16 -14.82 -0.55
N ARG A 150 18.92 -13.75 -0.33
CA ARG A 150 18.45 -12.57 0.40
C ARG A 150 18.84 -11.31 -0.35
N ILE A 151 17.85 -10.49 -0.69
CA ILE A 151 18.08 -9.18 -1.29
C ILE A 151 18.19 -8.14 -0.18
N CYS A 152 19.35 -7.49 -0.07
CA CYS A 152 19.53 -6.40 0.87
C CYS A 152 18.94 -5.11 0.28
N THR A 153 18.24 -4.34 1.12
CA THR A 153 17.59 -3.09 0.74
C THR A 153 17.84 -2.02 1.81
N GLN A 154 17.60 -0.76 1.45
CA GLN A 154 17.57 0.32 2.42
C GLN A 154 16.46 0.08 3.43
N GLN A 155 16.67 0.49 4.68
CA GLN A 155 15.61 0.45 5.67
C GLN A 155 14.59 1.56 5.37
N PRO A 156 13.31 1.24 5.10
CA PRO A 156 12.28 2.26 4.97
C PRO A 156 11.96 2.81 6.36
N LEU A 157 12.37 4.05 6.65
CA LEU A 157 12.27 4.62 7.99
C LEU A 157 10.95 5.34 8.19
N ALA A 158 10.61 6.26 7.29
CA ALA A 158 9.44 7.11 7.44
C ALA A 158 8.86 7.59 6.10
N ILE A 159 7.57 7.89 6.11
CA ILE A 159 6.92 8.70 5.07
C ILE A 159 6.54 10.02 5.74
N TYR A 160 7.04 11.13 5.21
CA TYR A 160 6.71 12.46 5.66
C TYR A 160 5.88 13.20 4.61
N ILE A 161 4.78 13.79 5.05
CA ILE A 161 3.85 14.56 4.23
C ILE A 161 3.90 16.00 4.76
N PRO A 162 4.59 16.93 4.05
CA PRO A 162 4.63 18.33 4.46
C PRO A 162 3.23 18.96 4.48
N PRO A 163 3.00 19.99 5.33
CA PRO A 163 1.71 20.68 5.43
C PRO A 163 1.33 21.45 4.16
N GLU A 164 2.32 21.81 3.32
CA GLU A 164 2.08 22.61 2.14
C GLU A 164 1.29 21.84 1.07
N GLN A 165 0.27 22.51 0.53
CA GLN A 165 -0.46 22.05 -0.64
C GLN A 165 0.11 22.70 -1.91
N MET A 166 0.33 21.87 -2.92
CA MET A 166 0.72 22.29 -4.25
C MET A 166 -0.50 22.67 -5.09
N GLN A 167 -0.28 23.42 -6.16
CA GLN A 167 -1.22 23.54 -7.27
C GLN A 167 -1.08 22.34 -8.21
N ILE A 168 -2.14 21.99 -8.95
CA ILE A 168 -2.15 20.82 -9.85
C ILE A 168 -1.00 20.86 -10.88
N TRP A 169 -0.73 22.03 -11.47
CA TRP A 169 0.35 22.17 -12.44
C TRP A 169 1.74 22.03 -11.80
N GLN A 170 1.88 22.29 -10.49
CA GLN A 170 3.14 22.14 -9.76
C GLN A 170 3.44 20.68 -9.41
N SER A 171 2.41 19.83 -9.28
CA SER A 171 2.61 18.44 -8.92
C SER A 171 3.12 17.60 -10.09
N GLY A 172 2.84 18.01 -11.34
CA GLY A 172 3.16 17.21 -12.53
C GLY A 172 2.37 15.88 -12.61
N ARG A 173 1.35 15.71 -11.76
CA ARG A 173 0.61 14.46 -11.64
C ARG A 173 -0.65 14.44 -12.49
N SER A 174 -0.93 13.28 -13.08
CA SER A 174 -2.18 13.01 -13.79
C SER A 174 -3.27 12.56 -12.82
N ARG A 175 -4.45 13.19 -12.93
CA ARG A 175 -5.66 12.77 -12.20
C ARG A 175 -6.05 11.33 -12.55
N ASP A 176 -5.86 10.92 -13.80
CA ASP A 176 -6.22 9.56 -14.23
C ASP A 176 -5.31 8.51 -13.59
N LYS A 177 -4.02 8.81 -13.45
CA LYS A 177 -3.06 7.95 -12.74
C LYS A 177 -3.40 7.84 -11.26
N ILE A 178 -3.64 8.97 -10.59
CA ILE A 178 -4.07 8.96 -9.18
C ILE A 178 -5.37 8.16 -9.01
N ASN A 179 -6.34 8.34 -9.90
CA ASN A 179 -7.57 7.56 -9.91
C ASN A 179 -7.34 6.05 -10.10
N ARG A 180 -6.32 5.64 -10.88
CA ARG A 180 -5.93 4.24 -11.02
C ARG A 180 -5.20 3.69 -9.80
N ILE A 181 -4.46 4.52 -9.06
CA ILE A 181 -3.82 4.11 -7.81
C ILE A 181 -4.86 3.98 -6.69
N HIS A 182 -5.79 4.92 -6.54
CA HIS A 182 -6.98 4.73 -5.67
C HIS A 182 -7.78 3.50 -6.12
N ALA A 183 -7.88 3.35 -7.44
CA ALA A 183 -8.19 2.13 -8.17
C ALA A 183 -7.60 0.91 -7.46
N ARG A 184 -6.27 0.74 -7.58
CA ARG A 184 -5.42 -0.38 -7.17
C ARG A 184 -5.33 -0.57 -5.65
N HIS A 185 -5.43 0.50 -4.87
CA HIS A 185 -5.34 0.50 -3.41
C HIS A 185 -6.50 1.24 -2.72
N PRO A 186 -7.69 0.62 -2.69
CA PRO A 186 -8.86 1.08 -1.95
C PRO A 186 -8.56 1.31 -0.47
N GLY A 187 -8.94 2.47 0.07
CA GLY A 187 -8.64 2.87 1.45
C GLY A 187 -7.26 3.51 1.65
N VAL A 188 -6.44 3.63 0.60
CA VAL A 188 -5.19 4.38 0.65
C VAL A 188 -5.44 5.79 0.12
N GLU A 189 -5.50 6.77 1.03
CA GLU A 189 -5.65 8.16 0.63
C GLU A 189 -4.34 8.70 0.03
N ILE A 190 -4.44 9.18 -1.20
CA ILE A 190 -3.37 9.89 -1.88
C ILE A 190 -3.95 11.19 -2.43
N ASP A 191 -3.51 12.29 -1.84
CA ASP A 191 -3.86 13.63 -2.28
C ASP A 191 -2.90 14.07 -3.39
N ILE A 192 -3.47 14.32 -4.57
CA ILE A 192 -2.75 14.78 -5.75
C ILE A 192 -1.98 16.10 -5.50
N LEU A 193 -2.43 16.91 -4.54
CA LEU A 193 -1.87 18.21 -4.20
C LEU A 193 -0.81 18.13 -3.09
N ARG A 194 -0.69 17.03 -2.36
CA ARG A 194 0.31 16.90 -1.28
C ARG A 194 1.63 16.33 -1.76
N GLN A 195 2.73 16.79 -1.17
CA GLN A 195 4.03 16.13 -1.39
C GLN A 195 4.16 14.92 -0.47
N TYR A 196 4.84 13.90 -0.96
CA TYR A 196 5.18 12.73 -0.17
C TYR A 196 6.69 12.54 -0.23
N LYS A 197 7.33 12.49 0.94
CA LYS A 197 8.78 12.30 1.07
C LYS A 197 9.03 10.95 1.70
N LEU A 198 9.66 10.08 0.93
CA LEU A 198 10.13 8.79 1.38
C LEU A 198 11.49 8.97 2.04
N VAL A 199 11.62 8.50 3.29
CA VAL A 199 12.85 8.59 4.08
C VAL A 199 13.38 7.19 4.33
N TYR A 200 14.58 6.94 3.79
CA TYR A 200 15.31 5.69 3.93
C TYR A 200 16.60 5.89 4.71
N GLY A 201 17.12 4.83 5.32
CA GLY A 201 18.49 4.80 5.83
C GLY A 201 19.50 4.80 4.68
N TRP A 202 20.59 5.57 4.82
CA TRP A 202 21.73 5.50 3.91
C TRP A 202 22.43 4.13 4.03
N ILE A 203 22.81 3.56 2.89
CA ILE A 203 23.69 2.39 2.84
C ILE A 203 25.11 2.90 2.56
N PRO A 204 26.06 2.76 3.49
CA PRO A 204 27.46 3.07 3.23
C PRO A 204 27.99 2.15 2.12
N GLY A 205 28.39 2.73 1.00
CA GLY A 205 28.85 2.00 -0.18
C GLY A 205 28.94 2.87 -1.43
N ARG A 206 29.36 2.23 -2.52
CA ARG A 206 29.35 2.77 -3.89
C ARG A 206 28.56 1.84 -4.80
N ASP A 207 27.98 2.39 -5.86
CA ASP A 207 27.35 1.56 -6.88
C ASP A 207 28.39 0.89 -7.79
N ILE A 208 28.01 -0.22 -8.44
CA ILE A 208 28.94 -0.98 -9.30
C ILE A 208 29.45 -0.16 -10.50
N LEU A 209 28.69 0.82 -10.99
CA LEU A 209 29.12 1.69 -12.08
C LEU A 209 30.21 2.65 -11.62
N GLN A 210 30.06 3.26 -10.45
CA GLN A 210 31.08 4.10 -9.83
C GLN A 210 32.38 3.32 -9.59
N LEU A 211 32.28 2.10 -9.08
CA LEU A 211 33.44 1.25 -8.78
C LEU A 211 34.22 0.87 -10.04
N LEU A 212 33.53 0.40 -11.07
CA LEU A 212 34.18 0.06 -12.34
C LEU A 212 34.70 1.30 -13.06
N SER A 213 33.97 2.42 -13.05
CA SER A 213 34.44 3.67 -13.68
C SER A 213 35.72 4.19 -13.03
N ALA A 214 35.90 3.96 -11.73
CA ALA A 214 37.12 4.32 -11.01
C ALA A 214 38.32 3.41 -11.30
N SER A 215 38.12 2.23 -11.89
CA SER A 215 39.18 1.27 -12.19
C SER A 215 40.04 1.64 -13.41
N GLY A 216 39.65 2.67 -14.18
CA GLY A 216 40.39 3.11 -15.35
C GLY A 216 40.20 2.24 -16.61
N MET A 217 39.20 1.35 -16.61
CA MET A 217 38.81 0.56 -17.78
C MET A 217 38.38 1.41 -18.97
N SER A 218 38.46 0.80 -20.16
CA SER A 218 37.83 1.37 -21.35
C SER A 218 36.29 1.35 -21.23
N SER A 219 35.60 2.18 -22.02
CA SER A 219 34.14 2.20 -22.04
C SER A 219 33.52 0.88 -22.49
N ASP A 220 34.22 0.15 -23.38
CA ASP A 220 33.74 -1.12 -23.91
C ASP A 220 33.87 -2.22 -22.83
N ASP A 221 35.03 -2.31 -22.16
CA ASP A 221 35.24 -3.28 -21.06
C ASP A 221 34.28 -3.04 -19.89
N LEU A 222 34.05 -1.76 -19.54
CA LEU A 222 33.07 -1.37 -18.52
C LEU A 222 31.67 -1.91 -18.86
N THR A 223 31.27 -1.78 -20.13
CA THR A 223 29.96 -2.22 -20.61
C THR A 223 29.85 -3.74 -20.51
N ASP A 224 30.86 -4.48 -20.97
CA ASP A 224 30.87 -5.95 -20.92
C ASP A 224 30.72 -6.49 -19.48
N HIS A 225 31.35 -5.85 -18.50
CA HIS A 225 31.22 -6.25 -17.10
C HIS A 225 29.82 -5.95 -16.54
N LEU A 226 29.25 -4.79 -16.87
CA LEU A 226 27.92 -4.38 -16.42
C LEU A 226 26.79 -5.22 -17.06
N GLU A 227 26.97 -5.62 -18.32
CA GLU A 227 26.05 -6.51 -19.05
C GLU A 227 25.98 -7.91 -18.45
N VAL A 228 26.97 -8.33 -17.65
CA VAL A 228 26.91 -9.61 -16.94
C VAL A 228 26.36 -9.46 -15.52
N MET A 229 26.81 -8.45 -14.77
CA MET A 229 26.41 -8.29 -13.36
C MET A 229 24.97 -7.84 -13.19
N THR A 230 24.47 -6.95 -14.06
CA THR A 230 23.11 -6.41 -13.92
C THR A 230 22.03 -7.48 -14.13
N PRO A 231 22.11 -8.34 -15.16
CA PRO A 231 21.16 -9.44 -15.32
C PRO A 231 21.15 -10.44 -14.16
N LYS A 232 22.28 -10.67 -13.49
CA LYS A 232 22.33 -11.53 -12.30
C LYS A 232 21.45 -10.97 -11.18
N VAL A 233 21.53 -9.67 -10.92
CA VAL A 233 20.69 -8.99 -9.90
C VAL A 233 19.21 -9.00 -10.30
N ILE A 234 18.90 -8.78 -11.58
CA ILE A 234 17.53 -8.86 -12.10
C ILE A 234 16.96 -10.27 -11.87
N ASN A 235 17.72 -11.31 -12.24
CA ASN A 235 17.30 -12.70 -12.03
C ASN A 235 17.16 -13.06 -10.54
N ASP A 236 18.00 -12.53 -9.66
CA ASP A 236 17.86 -12.73 -8.22
C ASP A 236 16.55 -12.10 -7.67
N LEU A 237 16.20 -10.90 -8.13
CA LEU A 237 14.92 -10.26 -7.81
C LEU A 237 13.74 -11.08 -8.34
N GLU A 238 13.80 -11.55 -9.59
CA GLU A 238 12.76 -12.37 -10.21
C GLU A 238 12.54 -13.69 -9.48
N ARG A 239 13.63 -14.36 -9.06
CA ARG A 239 13.57 -15.55 -8.20
C ARG A 239 12.93 -15.27 -6.85
N LYS A 240 13.00 -14.03 -6.37
CA LYS A 240 12.28 -13.53 -5.19
C LYS A 240 10.87 -13.03 -5.50
N GLY A 241 10.40 -13.14 -6.73
CA GLY A 241 9.06 -12.74 -7.13
C GLY A 241 8.91 -11.23 -7.31
N PHE A 242 10.00 -10.50 -7.59
CA PHE A 242 9.99 -9.06 -7.80
C PHE A 242 10.73 -8.65 -9.08
N VAL A 243 10.35 -7.49 -9.63
CA VAL A 243 11.04 -6.82 -10.73
C VAL A 243 11.16 -5.34 -10.40
N VAL A 244 12.28 -4.71 -10.76
CA VAL A 244 12.40 -3.25 -10.82
C VAL A 244 12.45 -2.88 -12.30
N ALA A 245 11.42 -2.20 -12.81
CA ALA A 245 11.31 -1.97 -14.25
C ALA A 245 12.53 -1.19 -14.78
N ASP A 246 12.91 -0.08 -14.14
CA ASP A 246 14.09 0.72 -14.55
C ASP A 246 15.38 0.27 -13.84
N MET A 247 15.62 -1.04 -13.70
CA MET A 247 16.84 -1.53 -13.04
C MET A 247 18.08 -1.08 -13.81
N LYS A 248 19.02 -0.46 -13.09
CA LYS A 248 20.28 0.08 -13.62
C LYS A 248 21.46 -0.36 -12.77
N PRO A 249 22.68 -0.41 -13.32
CA PRO A 249 23.91 -0.61 -12.55
C PRO A 249 24.03 0.30 -11.32
N ALA A 250 23.62 1.57 -11.46
CA ALA A 250 23.64 2.55 -10.37
C ALA A 250 22.73 2.20 -9.18
N HIS A 251 21.84 1.20 -9.32
CA HIS A 251 20.94 0.75 -8.27
C HIS A 251 21.54 -0.40 -7.43
N VAL A 252 22.71 -0.92 -7.80
CA VAL A 252 23.39 -2.03 -7.13
C VAL A 252 24.54 -1.48 -6.31
N ILE A 253 24.38 -1.47 -4.98
CA ILE A 253 25.33 -0.92 -4.02
C ILE A 253 26.18 -2.02 -3.42
N ILE A 254 27.50 -1.86 -3.50
CA ILE A 254 28.49 -2.67 -2.80
C ILE A 254 28.84 -1.96 -1.48
N SER A 255 28.93 -2.71 -0.39
CA SER A 255 29.16 -2.15 0.94
C SER A 255 30.50 -1.42 1.03
N ASP A 256 30.63 -0.45 1.94
CA ASP A 256 31.90 0.24 2.18
C ASP A 256 33.06 -0.72 2.54
N GLU A 257 32.79 -1.82 3.25
CA GLU A 257 33.81 -2.84 3.59
C GLU A 257 34.33 -3.54 2.32
N ASP A 258 33.42 -3.93 1.44
CA ASP A 258 33.74 -4.64 0.20
C ASP A 258 34.36 -3.68 -0.84
N CYS A 259 33.93 -2.41 -0.84
CA CYS A 259 34.53 -1.33 -1.62
C CYS A 259 36.02 -1.13 -1.27
N GLN A 260 36.38 -1.21 0.02
CA GLN A 260 37.79 -1.12 0.45
C GLN A 260 38.62 -2.30 -0.06
N ALA A 261 38.04 -3.50 -0.10
CA ALA A 261 38.71 -4.68 -0.66
C ALA A 261 38.99 -4.51 -2.17
N VAL A 262 38.06 -3.90 -2.91
CA VAL A 262 38.23 -3.59 -4.34
C VAL A 262 39.28 -2.50 -4.54
N ASP A 263 39.23 -1.40 -3.78
CA ASP A 263 40.20 -0.31 -3.90
C ASP A 263 41.63 -0.76 -3.58
N ALA A 264 41.80 -1.70 -2.65
CA ALA A 264 43.11 -2.24 -2.26
C ALA A 264 43.86 -2.92 -3.44
N ILE A 265 43.13 -3.43 -4.43
CA ILE A 265 43.72 -4.03 -5.64
C ILE A 265 44.37 -2.94 -6.53
N ALA A 266 43.74 -1.77 -6.68
CA ALA A 266 44.27 -0.67 -7.49
C ALA A 266 45.59 -0.10 -6.96
N THR A 267 45.82 -0.16 -5.64
CA THR A 267 47.08 0.30 -5.03
C THR A 267 48.32 -0.52 -5.39
N ALA A 268 48.17 -1.66 -6.09
CA ALA A 268 49.28 -2.56 -6.41
C ALA A 268 50.11 -2.14 -7.64
N GLY A 269 49.68 -1.13 -8.43
CA GLY A 269 50.42 -0.66 -9.62
C GLY A 269 50.52 -1.70 -10.75
N ASP A 270 49.62 -2.69 -10.75
CA ASP A 270 49.54 -3.80 -11.69
C ASP A 270 48.66 -3.42 -12.89
N GLU A 271 49.11 -3.70 -14.12
CA GLU A 271 48.32 -3.49 -15.33
C GLU A 271 47.07 -4.38 -15.37
N GLU A 272 47.05 -5.50 -14.64
CA GLU A 272 45.88 -6.38 -14.49
C GLU A 272 44.90 -5.92 -13.39
N ALA A 273 45.26 -4.91 -12.59
CA ALA A 273 44.44 -4.46 -11.45
C ALA A 273 42.97 -4.16 -11.82
N PRO A 274 42.65 -3.50 -12.95
CA PRO A 274 41.26 -3.25 -13.32
C PRO A 274 40.46 -4.56 -13.49
N HIS A 275 41.01 -5.54 -14.21
CA HIS A 275 40.35 -6.82 -14.44
C HIS A 275 40.16 -7.61 -13.14
N GLN A 276 41.14 -7.57 -12.24
CA GLN A 276 41.04 -8.19 -10.91
C GLN A 276 39.97 -7.52 -10.04
N GLN A 277 39.86 -6.18 -10.08
CA GLN A 277 38.79 -5.44 -9.41
C GLN A 277 37.41 -5.85 -9.92
N ALA A 278 37.24 -5.92 -11.24
CA ALA A 278 35.96 -6.31 -11.83
C ALA A 278 35.62 -7.79 -11.58
N ALA A 279 36.62 -8.67 -11.51
CA ALA A 279 36.41 -10.06 -11.10
C ALA A 279 35.93 -10.17 -9.65
N LEU A 280 36.51 -9.38 -8.73
CA LEU A 280 36.08 -9.34 -7.33
C LEU A 280 34.66 -8.77 -7.19
N LEU A 281 34.33 -7.69 -7.91
CA LEU A 281 32.98 -7.14 -7.94
C LEU A 281 31.95 -8.17 -8.43
N ARG A 282 32.29 -8.92 -9.48
CA ARG A 282 31.45 -10.00 -10.00
C ARG A 282 31.24 -11.08 -8.95
N ASP A 283 32.27 -11.45 -8.21
CA ASP A 283 32.17 -12.45 -7.13
C ASP A 283 31.22 -11.99 -6.02
N PHE A 284 31.27 -10.72 -5.61
CA PHE A 284 30.29 -10.15 -4.67
C PHE A 284 28.85 -10.24 -5.22
N VAL A 285 28.64 -9.86 -6.48
CA VAL A 285 27.31 -9.93 -7.12
C VAL A 285 26.80 -11.37 -7.22
N GLU A 286 27.65 -12.32 -7.60
CA GLU A 286 27.30 -13.74 -7.70
C GLU A 286 26.89 -14.33 -6.35
N LYS A 287 27.60 -13.95 -5.28
CA LYS A 287 27.31 -14.37 -3.90
C LYS A 287 26.10 -13.69 -3.27
N GLY A 288 25.53 -12.67 -3.91
CA GLY A 288 24.44 -11.89 -3.32
C GLY A 288 24.91 -10.85 -2.29
N GLU A 289 26.19 -10.51 -2.28
CA GLU A 289 26.82 -9.53 -1.37
C GLU A 289 26.65 -8.10 -1.93
N TYR A 290 25.40 -7.71 -2.16
CA TYR A 290 25.03 -6.38 -2.65
C TYR A 290 23.71 -5.93 -2.04
N SER A 291 23.44 -4.63 -2.14
CA SER A 291 22.13 -4.04 -1.83
C SER A 291 21.50 -3.41 -3.07
N VAL A 292 20.17 -3.44 -3.14
CA VAL A 292 19.40 -2.78 -4.20
C VAL A 292 18.80 -1.49 -3.65
N VAL A 293 18.84 -0.42 -4.43
CA VAL A 293 18.19 0.87 -4.17
C VAL A 293 17.22 1.23 -5.30
N ASP A 294 16.50 2.35 -5.12
CA ASP A 294 15.52 2.90 -6.06
C ASP A 294 14.31 1.99 -6.37
N TYR A 295 13.24 2.17 -5.60
CA TYR A 295 12.10 1.26 -5.59
C TYR A 295 10.82 1.84 -6.23
N GLU A 296 10.92 2.98 -6.93
CA GLU A 296 9.74 3.69 -7.47
C GLU A 296 8.96 2.88 -8.50
N LEU A 297 9.62 1.91 -9.15
CA LEU A 297 9.05 0.98 -10.11
C LEU A 297 9.30 -0.48 -9.71
N LEU A 298 9.43 -0.74 -8.40
CA LEU A 298 9.44 -2.09 -7.85
C LEU A 298 8.03 -2.68 -7.98
N LEU A 299 7.92 -3.90 -8.49
CA LEU A 299 6.67 -4.62 -8.71
C LEU A 299 6.84 -6.08 -8.27
N ARG A 300 5.74 -6.76 -7.96
CA ARG A 300 5.72 -8.22 -7.92
C ARG A 300 5.73 -8.76 -9.35
N THR A 301 6.32 -9.93 -9.56
CA THR A 301 6.12 -10.69 -10.80
C THR A 301 4.65 -11.10 -10.91
N GLN A 302 4.15 -11.37 -12.13
CA GLN A 302 2.76 -11.79 -12.32
C GLN A 302 2.41 -13.03 -11.48
N ALA A 303 3.30 -14.04 -11.48
CA ALA A 303 3.11 -15.26 -10.70
C ALA A 303 2.99 -14.98 -9.19
N HIS A 304 3.84 -14.08 -8.67
CA HIS A 304 3.79 -13.71 -7.27
C HIS A 304 2.53 -12.88 -6.93
N GLU A 305 2.10 -11.98 -7.83
CA GLU A 305 0.86 -11.21 -7.65
C GLU A 305 -0.38 -12.12 -7.62
N GLU A 306 -0.44 -13.14 -8.47
CA GLU A 306 -1.49 -14.16 -8.47
C GLU A 306 -1.49 -14.97 -7.17
N GLU A 307 -0.32 -15.37 -6.66
CA GLU A 307 -0.20 -16.07 -5.38
C GLU A 307 -0.67 -15.21 -4.20
N VAL A 308 -0.25 -13.95 -4.13
CA VAL A 308 -0.69 -13.00 -3.09
C VAL A 308 -2.20 -12.79 -3.15
N GLY A 309 -2.76 -12.63 -4.35
CA GLY A 309 -4.20 -12.53 -4.57
C GLY A 309 -4.94 -13.78 -4.07
N ASN A 310 -4.44 -14.97 -4.41
CA ASN A 310 -5.01 -16.24 -3.95
C ASN A 310 -4.92 -16.37 -2.42
N ALA A 311 -3.78 -16.04 -1.80
CA ALA A 311 -3.62 -16.10 -0.34
C ALA A 311 -4.59 -15.15 0.38
N ARG A 312 -4.79 -13.93 -0.15
CA ARG A 312 -5.78 -12.98 0.38
C ARG A 312 -7.21 -13.51 0.26
N ARG A 313 -7.54 -14.16 -0.86
CA ARG A 313 -8.84 -14.82 -1.04
C ARG A 313 -9.06 -15.95 -0.03
N HIS A 314 -8.04 -16.76 0.24
CA HIS A 314 -8.15 -17.81 1.26
C HIS A 314 -8.43 -17.22 2.66
N ARG A 315 -7.68 -16.18 3.06
CA ARG A 315 -7.94 -15.47 4.33
C ARG A 315 -9.33 -14.87 4.39
N TYR A 316 -9.80 -14.27 3.28
CA TYR A 316 -11.16 -13.78 3.18
C TYR A 316 -12.19 -14.89 3.46
N LEU A 317 -12.01 -16.08 2.87
CA LEU A 317 -12.93 -17.20 3.08
C LEU A 317 -12.93 -17.68 4.54
N ASP A 318 -11.76 -17.70 5.20
CA ASP A 318 -11.66 -17.99 6.64
C ASP A 318 -12.37 -16.93 7.48
N ASP A 319 -12.13 -15.64 7.21
CA ASP A 319 -12.76 -14.54 7.93
C ASP A 319 -14.28 -14.49 7.70
N GLU A 320 -14.75 -14.89 6.52
CA GLU A 320 -16.17 -14.97 6.15
C GLU A 320 -16.88 -16.15 6.84
N ARG A 321 -16.21 -17.32 6.92
CA ARG A 321 -16.66 -18.45 7.75
C ARG A 321 -16.83 -18.01 9.20
N ASP A 322 -15.84 -17.27 9.70
CA ASP A 322 -15.76 -16.81 11.08
C ASP A 322 -16.39 -15.42 11.29
N ARG A 323 -17.23 -14.94 10.36
CA ARG A 323 -17.74 -13.57 10.37
C ARG A 323 -18.46 -13.19 11.66
N MET A 324 -19.03 -14.17 12.37
CA MET A 324 -19.75 -13.95 13.64
C MET A 324 -18.82 -13.92 14.86
N ILE A 325 -17.54 -14.24 14.70
CA ILE A 325 -16.53 -14.18 15.75
C ILE A 325 -15.95 -12.76 15.78
N ALA A 326 -16.00 -12.13 16.95
CA ALA A 326 -15.47 -10.79 17.12
C ALA A 326 -13.93 -10.78 17.03
N THR A 327 -13.39 -9.81 16.31
CA THR A 327 -11.94 -9.52 16.27
C THR A 327 -11.65 -8.18 16.93
N PRO A 328 -10.38 -7.85 17.23
CA PRO A 328 -10.01 -6.50 17.65
C PRO A 328 -10.56 -5.47 16.67
N LEU A 329 -11.21 -4.44 17.20
CA LEU A 329 -11.89 -3.41 16.45
C LEU A 329 -10.97 -2.18 16.31
N PRO A 330 -10.61 -1.75 15.09
CA PRO A 330 -9.91 -0.49 14.88
C PRO A 330 -10.69 0.71 15.41
N GLU A 331 -10.01 1.79 15.82
CA GLU A 331 -10.66 2.97 16.43
C GLU A 331 -11.70 3.65 15.53
N HIS A 332 -11.54 3.56 14.21
CA HIS A 332 -12.46 4.15 13.22
C HIS A 332 -13.68 3.25 12.89
N LEU A 333 -13.73 2.04 13.44
CA LEU A 333 -14.82 1.08 13.20
C LEU A 333 -15.65 0.87 14.46
N HIS A 334 -16.92 0.54 14.25
CA HIS A 334 -17.89 0.32 15.32
C HIS A 334 -18.71 -0.94 15.05
N CYS A 335 -18.92 -1.75 16.08
CA CYS A 335 -19.89 -2.83 16.03
C CYS A 335 -21.28 -2.29 16.41
N ILE A 336 -22.28 -2.56 15.58
CA ILE A 336 -23.69 -2.18 15.80
C ILE A 336 -24.59 -3.37 15.48
N GLU A 337 -25.77 -3.43 16.10
CA GLU A 337 -26.81 -4.38 15.74
C GLU A 337 -27.97 -3.64 15.06
N ILE A 338 -28.25 -3.99 13.80
CA ILE A 338 -29.33 -3.40 13.02
C ILE A 338 -30.39 -4.46 12.78
N MET A 339 -31.59 -4.25 13.34
CA MET A 339 -32.73 -5.19 13.21
C MET A 339 -32.38 -6.63 13.63
N GLY A 340 -31.57 -6.79 14.68
CA GLY A 340 -31.12 -8.10 15.17
C GLY A 340 -29.94 -8.72 14.41
N VAL A 341 -29.39 -8.03 13.40
CA VAL A 341 -28.22 -8.48 12.65
C VAL A 341 -26.98 -7.70 13.09
N PRO A 342 -25.92 -8.37 13.58
CA PRO A 342 -24.67 -7.70 13.91
C PRO A 342 -23.96 -7.22 12.65
N CYS A 343 -23.42 -6.00 12.70
CA CYS A 343 -22.63 -5.39 11.64
C CYS A 343 -21.40 -4.68 12.21
N VAL A 344 -20.27 -4.77 11.50
CA VAL A 344 -19.14 -3.85 11.67
C VAL A 344 -19.34 -2.69 10.69
N CYS A 345 -19.23 -1.45 11.16
CA CYS A 345 -19.52 -0.27 10.36
C CYS A 345 -18.51 0.85 10.55
N GLY A 346 -18.39 1.70 9.54
CA GLY A 346 -17.43 2.79 9.52
C GLY A 346 -17.59 3.68 8.30
N HIS A 347 -16.94 4.84 8.37
CA HIS A 347 -16.90 5.80 7.28
C HIS A 347 -16.01 5.27 6.14
N VAL A 348 -16.42 5.55 4.90
CA VAL A 348 -15.61 5.25 3.70
C VAL A 348 -15.02 6.56 3.20
N GLU A 349 -13.80 6.86 3.63
CA GLU A 349 -13.13 8.16 3.40
C GLU A 349 -13.05 8.53 1.91
N SER A 350 -12.65 7.59 1.08
CA SER A 350 -12.46 7.72 -0.38
C SER A 350 -13.71 8.14 -1.16
N THR A 351 -14.90 7.91 -0.62
CA THR A 351 -16.16 8.27 -1.29
C THR A 351 -17.06 9.15 -0.43
N ASN A 352 -16.62 9.48 0.80
CA ASN A 352 -17.42 10.12 1.83
C ASN A 352 -18.73 9.38 2.13
N GLY A 353 -18.72 8.06 1.96
CA GLY A 353 -19.86 7.16 2.14
C GLY A 353 -19.80 6.45 3.50
N TYR A 354 -20.69 5.48 3.69
CA TYR A 354 -20.73 4.68 4.92
C TYR A 354 -20.95 3.21 4.60
N LEU A 355 -20.24 2.31 5.29
CA LEU A 355 -20.25 0.88 5.02
C LEU A 355 -20.68 0.11 6.28
N TRP A 356 -21.53 -0.89 6.09
CA TRP A 356 -21.90 -1.88 7.10
C TRP A 356 -21.58 -3.27 6.55
N VAL A 357 -20.69 -3.99 7.21
CA VAL A 357 -20.30 -5.36 6.87
C VAL A 357 -20.95 -6.32 7.86
N VAL A 358 -21.62 -7.35 7.35
CA VAL A 358 -22.42 -8.28 8.13
C VAL A 358 -21.50 -9.16 9.00
N GLY A 359 -21.78 -9.21 10.31
CA GLY A 359 -21.02 -9.97 11.28
C GLY A 359 -20.37 -9.09 12.37
N ARG A 360 -19.45 -9.72 13.11
CA ARG A 360 -18.64 -9.14 14.19
C ARG A 360 -17.14 -9.12 13.86
N ASN A 361 -16.72 -9.76 12.76
CA ASN A 361 -15.33 -9.80 12.33
C ASN A 361 -14.95 -8.50 11.60
N ALA A 362 -14.15 -7.65 12.25
CA ALA A 362 -13.73 -6.37 11.71
C ALA A 362 -12.75 -6.49 10.53
N ARG A 363 -12.07 -7.64 10.37
CA ARG A 363 -11.13 -7.87 9.26
C ARG A 363 -11.84 -7.93 7.90
N LEU A 364 -13.15 -8.19 7.89
CA LEU A 364 -13.95 -8.20 6.68
C LEU A 364 -14.20 -6.81 6.09
N PHE A 365 -14.06 -5.74 6.89
CA PHE A 365 -14.42 -4.38 6.49
C PHE A 365 -13.75 -3.94 5.19
N ASP A 366 -12.43 -4.12 5.11
CA ASP A 366 -11.62 -3.65 3.99
C ASP A 366 -11.99 -4.31 2.66
N TYR A 367 -12.41 -5.58 2.68
CA TYR A 367 -12.74 -6.35 1.47
C TYR A 367 -13.96 -5.78 0.72
N PHE A 368 -14.82 -5.02 1.41
CA PHE A 368 -16.08 -4.51 0.87
C PHE A 368 -16.06 -3.01 0.57
N LEU A 369 -14.92 -2.34 0.77
CA LEU A 369 -14.73 -0.94 0.36
C LEU A 369 -15.06 -0.75 -1.13
N PRO A 370 -15.82 0.29 -1.51
CA PRO A 370 -16.36 0.44 -2.85
C PRO A 370 -15.31 0.56 -3.95
N GLU A 371 -14.10 1.01 -3.65
CA GLU A 371 -13.02 1.09 -4.65
C GLU A 371 -12.49 -0.31 -5.02
N ARG A 372 -12.81 -1.35 -4.22
CA ARG A 372 -12.47 -2.75 -4.55
C ARG A 372 -13.35 -3.37 -5.62
N TRP A 373 -14.52 -2.80 -5.93
CA TRP A 373 -15.50 -3.45 -6.81
C TRP A 373 -16.37 -2.52 -7.67
N ARG A 374 -16.44 -1.22 -7.38
CA ARG A 374 -17.32 -0.31 -8.14
C ARG A 374 -16.78 0.02 -9.54
N ARG A 375 -15.45 -0.04 -9.70
CA ARG A 375 -14.74 0.24 -10.97
C ARG A 375 -14.24 -1.03 -11.66
N THR A 376 -14.52 -2.21 -11.13
CA THR A 376 -14.13 -3.47 -11.77
C THR A 376 -15.08 -3.79 -12.92
N PRO A 377 -14.61 -4.51 -13.96
CA PRO A 377 -15.49 -5.01 -15.01
C PRO A 377 -16.64 -5.80 -14.39
N ASN A 378 -17.87 -5.49 -14.81
CA ASN A 378 -19.06 -6.10 -14.26
C ASN A 378 -20.00 -6.58 -15.36
N TRP A 379 -20.80 -7.58 -15.02
CA TRP A 379 -21.79 -8.18 -15.89
C TRP A 379 -23.17 -7.92 -15.30
N SER A 380 -24.03 -7.26 -16.08
CA SER A 380 -25.43 -7.08 -15.70
C SER A 380 -26.14 -8.43 -15.65
N LEU A 381 -26.77 -8.75 -14.52
CA LEU A 381 -27.56 -9.97 -14.33
C LEU A 381 -29.05 -9.76 -14.66
N SER A 382 -29.50 -8.51 -14.80
CA SER A 382 -30.89 -8.19 -15.09
C SER A 382 -30.99 -6.93 -15.95
N GLN A 383 -31.80 -7.00 -17.01
CA GLN A 383 -32.09 -5.84 -17.87
C GLN A 383 -33.05 -4.83 -17.22
N ARG A 384 -33.75 -5.24 -16.16
CA ARG A 384 -34.79 -4.44 -15.48
C ARG A 384 -34.41 -4.02 -14.06
N SER A 385 -33.29 -4.52 -13.54
CA SER A 385 -32.87 -4.26 -12.17
C SER A 385 -31.37 -4.01 -12.17
N GLU A 386 -30.94 -2.97 -11.44
CA GLU A 386 -29.53 -2.63 -11.28
C GLU A 386 -28.84 -3.69 -10.40
N VAL A 387 -28.59 -4.86 -11.00
CA VAL A 387 -27.96 -6.03 -10.37
C VAL A 387 -26.79 -6.45 -11.25
N PHE A 388 -25.60 -6.48 -10.66
CA PHE A 388 -24.36 -6.71 -11.38
C PHE A 388 -23.51 -7.74 -10.65
N TYR A 389 -22.89 -8.62 -11.42
CA TYR A 389 -21.86 -9.54 -10.95
C TYR A 389 -20.47 -8.97 -11.27
N THR A 390 -19.52 -9.11 -10.34
CA THR A 390 -18.13 -8.72 -10.57
C THR A 390 -17.17 -9.52 -9.68
N PHE A 391 -15.88 -9.41 -10.00
CA PHE A 391 -14.79 -9.80 -9.13
C PHE A 391 -14.23 -8.56 -8.45
N THR A 392 -14.07 -8.61 -7.13
CA THR A 392 -13.29 -7.59 -6.44
C THR A 392 -11.81 -7.72 -6.81
N LYS A 393 -11.03 -6.72 -6.39
CA LYS A 393 -9.58 -6.69 -6.63
C LYS A 393 -8.79 -7.75 -5.85
N ASP A 394 -9.41 -8.41 -4.87
CA ASP A 394 -8.87 -9.60 -4.20
C ASP A 394 -9.49 -10.90 -4.75
N HIS A 395 -10.00 -10.86 -5.98
CA HIS A 395 -10.68 -11.99 -6.63
C HIS A 395 -11.88 -12.52 -5.85
N ILE A 396 -12.61 -11.68 -5.10
CA ILE A 396 -13.82 -12.11 -4.41
C ILE A 396 -15.01 -11.97 -5.37
N HIS A 397 -15.81 -13.02 -5.50
CA HIS A 397 -17.05 -12.95 -6.28
C HIS A 397 -18.08 -12.17 -5.48
N ILE A 398 -18.65 -11.13 -6.09
CA ILE A 398 -19.77 -10.41 -5.50
C ILE A 398 -20.86 -10.16 -6.53
N VAL A 399 -22.10 -10.16 -6.04
CA VAL A 399 -23.25 -9.58 -6.74
C VAL A 399 -23.65 -8.33 -6.00
N TRP A 400 -23.61 -7.17 -6.65
CA TRP A 400 -24.07 -5.92 -6.06
C TRP A 400 -25.38 -5.46 -6.69
N LYS A 401 -26.26 -4.90 -5.86
CA LYS A 401 -27.59 -4.41 -6.27
C LYS A 401 -27.87 -3.05 -5.65
N THR A 402 -28.29 -2.07 -6.45
CA THR A 402 -28.82 -0.80 -5.95
C THR A 402 -30.17 -1.03 -5.26
N SER A 403 -30.31 -0.52 -4.04
CA SER A 403 -31.56 -0.57 -3.29
C SER A 403 -32.57 0.39 -3.92
N ARG A 404 -33.82 -0.09 -3.99
CA ARG A 404 -34.97 0.68 -4.47
C ARG A 404 -35.75 1.33 -3.33
N VAL A 405 -35.12 1.47 -2.16
CA VAL A 405 -35.73 2.11 -1.00
C VAL A 405 -36.19 3.52 -1.36
N GLY A 406 -37.42 3.83 -0.97
CA GLY A 406 -38.10 5.07 -1.30
C GLY A 406 -38.68 5.14 -2.72
N GLU A 407 -38.78 4.01 -3.42
CA GLU A 407 -39.62 3.84 -4.60
C GLU A 407 -40.94 3.15 -4.25
N ARG A 408 -42.03 3.51 -4.93
CA ARG A 408 -43.28 2.74 -4.89
C ARG A 408 -43.18 1.49 -5.75
N LEU A 409 -43.79 0.41 -5.29
CA LEU A 409 -43.92 -0.81 -6.08
C LEU A 409 -44.84 -0.55 -7.28
N SER A 410 -44.30 -0.65 -8.49
CA SER A 410 -45.09 -0.60 -9.73
C SER A 410 -45.07 -1.98 -10.37
N LEU A 411 -46.23 -2.65 -10.41
CA LEU A 411 -46.41 -3.91 -11.13
C LEU A 411 -46.93 -3.65 -12.56
N PRO A 412 -46.64 -4.52 -13.54
CA PRO A 412 -47.18 -4.40 -14.89
C PRO A 412 -48.72 -4.49 -14.91
N ASP A 413 -49.34 -3.81 -15.87
CA ASP A 413 -50.79 -3.87 -16.07
C ASP A 413 -51.28 -5.31 -16.28
N GLY A 414 -52.30 -5.72 -15.51
CA GLY A 414 -52.87 -7.06 -15.55
C GLY A 414 -52.28 -8.08 -14.56
N ASP A 415 -51.30 -7.70 -13.72
CA ASP A 415 -50.83 -8.58 -12.64
C ASP A 415 -51.93 -8.77 -11.58
N PRO A 416 -52.35 -10.01 -11.25
CA PRO A 416 -53.39 -10.26 -10.24
C PRO A 416 -52.99 -9.79 -8.83
N ARG A 417 -51.71 -9.49 -8.59
CA ARG A 417 -51.19 -8.90 -7.34
C ARG A 417 -51.22 -7.38 -7.34
N ALA A 418 -51.64 -6.73 -8.43
CA ALA A 418 -51.70 -5.28 -8.53
C ALA A 418 -52.56 -4.66 -7.43
N SER A 419 -53.66 -5.31 -7.02
CA SER A 419 -54.52 -4.87 -5.91
C SER A 419 -53.83 -4.92 -4.54
N VAL A 420 -52.87 -5.84 -4.35
CA VAL A 420 -52.06 -5.98 -3.12
C VAL A 420 -50.84 -5.04 -3.15
N ALA A 421 -50.37 -4.68 -4.35
CA ALA A 421 -49.29 -3.73 -4.53
C ALA A 421 -49.70 -2.26 -4.37
N VAL A 422 -51.02 -1.96 -4.37
CA VAL A 422 -51.53 -0.61 -4.10
C VAL A 422 -51.16 -0.21 -2.66
N GLY A 423 -50.15 0.66 -2.53
CA GLY A 423 -49.62 1.12 -1.25
C GLY A 423 -48.43 0.33 -0.70
N ALA A 424 -47.93 -0.66 -1.43
CA ALA A 424 -46.70 -1.39 -1.06
C ALA A 424 -45.45 -0.63 -1.53
N ALA A 425 -44.43 -0.56 -0.67
CA ALA A 425 -43.13 0.05 -0.94
C ALA A 425 -42.02 -1.01 -0.91
N TYR A 426 -40.88 -0.70 -1.54
CA TYR A 426 -39.71 -1.56 -1.43
C TYR A 426 -39.16 -1.58 0.00
N ASN A 427 -38.63 -2.74 0.41
CA ASN A 427 -37.90 -2.87 1.66
C ASN A 427 -36.61 -2.04 1.63
N SER A 428 -36.22 -1.52 2.78
CA SER A 428 -34.89 -0.93 2.97
C SER A 428 -33.80 -2.01 2.81
N PRO A 429 -32.54 -1.63 2.49
CA PRO A 429 -31.45 -2.61 2.40
C PRO A 429 -31.20 -3.34 3.73
N PHE A 430 -31.50 -2.69 4.86
CA PHE A 430 -31.39 -3.28 6.20
C PHE A 430 -32.52 -4.29 6.49
N GLU A 431 -33.74 -4.02 6.02
CA GLU A 431 -34.83 -5.02 6.07
C GLU A 431 -34.53 -6.21 5.17
N GLU A 432 -34.03 -5.99 3.94
CA GLU A 432 -33.61 -7.09 3.06
C GLU A 432 -32.55 -7.97 3.74
N LEU A 433 -31.57 -7.35 4.41
CA LEU A 433 -30.56 -8.06 5.20
C LEU A 433 -31.16 -8.87 6.34
N ALA A 434 -31.98 -8.25 7.20
CA ALA A 434 -32.56 -8.91 8.36
C ALA A 434 -33.48 -10.09 7.97
N LEU A 435 -34.27 -9.93 6.91
CA LEU A 435 -35.11 -10.99 6.38
C LEU A 435 -34.28 -12.14 5.80
N ALA A 436 -33.19 -11.85 5.08
CA ALA A 436 -32.31 -12.88 4.52
C ALA A 436 -31.64 -13.70 5.63
N GLU A 437 -31.08 -13.03 6.64
CA GLU A 437 -30.47 -13.70 7.81
C GLU A 437 -31.50 -14.53 8.59
N TRP A 438 -32.70 -14.00 8.80
CA TRP A 438 -33.78 -14.74 9.46
C TRP A 438 -34.19 -16.00 8.67
N LEU A 439 -34.41 -15.88 7.35
CA LEU A 439 -34.76 -17.01 6.49
C LEU A 439 -33.67 -18.08 6.48
N ASN A 440 -32.40 -17.67 6.37
CA ASN A 440 -31.25 -18.57 6.44
C ASN A 440 -31.21 -19.32 7.79
N GLY A 441 -31.47 -18.61 8.89
CA GLY A 441 -31.57 -19.21 10.23
C GLY A 441 -32.72 -20.20 10.38
N GLN A 442 -33.78 -20.09 9.57
CA GLN A 442 -34.89 -21.05 9.50
C GLN A 442 -34.65 -22.18 8.48
N GLY A 443 -33.46 -22.26 7.86
CA GLY A 443 -33.12 -23.27 6.85
C GLY A 443 -33.68 -23.00 5.46
N VAL A 444 -34.26 -21.81 5.23
CA VAL A 444 -34.65 -21.34 3.89
C VAL A 444 -33.47 -20.58 3.30
N TYR A 445 -32.65 -21.28 2.53
CA TYR A 445 -31.45 -20.70 1.94
C TYR A 445 -31.80 -19.58 0.95
N THR A 446 -31.35 -18.37 1.28
CA THR A 446 -31.49 -17.16 0.46
C THR A 446 -30.13 -16.62 0.05
N VAL A 447 -30.13 -15.55 -0.76
CA VAL A 447 -28.90 -14.83 -1.12
C VAL A 447 -28.16 -14.39 0.15
N TYR A 448 -26.86 -14.62 0.14
CA TYR A 448 -26.03 -14.36 1.30
C TYR A 448 -25.55 -12.91 1.29
N MET A 449 -26.06 -12.10 2.20
CA MET A 449 -25.76 -10.66 2.27
C MET A 449 -24.44 -10.45 3.02
N ARG A 450 -23.50 -9.76 2.39
CA ARG A 450 -22.16 -9.52 2.93
C ARG A 450 -21.98 -8.11 3.48
N ALA A 451 -22.51 -7.10 2.79
CA ALA A 451 -22.42 -5.72 3.21
C ALA A 451 -23.50 -4.82 2.60
N ILE A 452 -23.67 -3.64 3.20
CA ILE A 452 -24.47 -2.53 2.69
C ILE A 452 -23.57 -1.30 2.62
N TYR A 453 -23.56 -0.63 1.48
CA TYR A 453 -22.81 0.61 1.27
C TYR A 453 -23.77 1.76 0.95
N MET A 454 -23.71 2.84 1.73
CA MET A 454 -24.38 4.11 1.47
C MET A 454 -23.44 5.03 0.69
N THR A 455 -23.89 5.58 -0.43
CA THR A 455 -23.09 6.48 -1.26
C THR A 455 -22.85 7.82 -0.57
N GLY A 456 -21.62 8.35 -0.65
CA GLY A 456 -21.32 9.71 -0.19
C GLY A 456 -21.76 10.84 -1.12
N SER A 457 -22.23 10.54 -2.33
CA SER A 457 -22.93 11.49 -3.21
C SER A 457 -24.42 11.56 -2.88
N ALA A 458 -25.06 12.70 -3.13
CA ALA A 458 -26.51 12.81 -3.03
C ALA A 458 -27.17 12.01 -4.16
N LYS A 459 -28.36 11.45 -3.89
CA LYS A 459 -29.22 10.83 -4.89
C LYS A 459 -29.77 11.93 -5.82
N SER A 460 -29.73 11.69 -7.13
CA SER A 460 -30.23 12.64 -8.14
C SER A 460 -31.76 12.63 -8.27
N GLU A 461 -32.39 11.52 -7.91
CA GLU A 461 -33.83 11.30 -8.06
C GLU A 461 -34.56 11.47 -6.72
N GLN A 462 -35.74 12.10 -6.75
CA GLN A 462 -36.57 12.24 -5.55
C GLN A 462 -37.23 10.90 -5.17
N SER A 463 -37.31 10.63 -3.87
CA SER A 463 -38.06 9.48 -3.35
C SER A 463 -39.56 9.68 -3.57
N THR A 464 -40.22 8.63 -4.08
CA THR A 464 -41.67 8.60 -4.32
C THR A 464 -42.45 7.97 -3.16
N ASP A 465 -41.73 7.34 -2.24
CA ASP A 465 -42.20 6.89 -0.94
C ASP A 465 -41.20 7.29 0.14
N SER A 466 -41.68 7.90 1.22
CA SER A 466 -40.84 8.25 2.38
C SER A 466 -41.11 7.38 3.60
N GLY A 467 -42.04 6.42 3.51
CA GLY A 467 -42.50 5.62 4.65
C GLY A 467 -41.36 4.92 5.39
N ARG A 468 -40.43 4.28 4.66
CA ARG A 468 -39.30 3.56 5.27
C ARG A 468 -38.29 4.45 5.97
N TYR A 469 -38.08 5.68 5.50
CA TYR A 469 -37.21 6.65 6.18
C TYR A 469 -37.81 7.08 7.53
N HIS A 470 -39.14 7.22 7.60
CA HIS A 470 -39.84 7.55 8.85
C HIS A 470 -39.88 6.37 9.83
N THR A 471 -40.29 5.17 9.38
CA THR A 471 -40.43 4.01 10.27
C THR A 471 -39.10 3.55 10.86
N HIS A 472 -37.98 3.80 10.15
CA HIS A 472 -36.64 3.44 10.59
C HIS A 472 -35.80 4.61 11.09
N GLY A 473 -36.38 5.81 11.23
CA GLY A 473 -35.63 7.00 11.64
C GLY A 473 -35.01 6.90 13.04
N GLY A 474 -35.51 5.99 13.89
CA GLY A 474 -34.92 5.70 15.20
C GLY A 474 -33.70 4.78 15.16
N ILE A 475 -33.35 4.19 14.02
CA ILE A 475 -32.14 3.38 13.86
C ILE A 475 -31.00 4.31 13.45
N VAL A 476 -30.04 4.47 14.34
CA VAL A 476 -28.97 5.47 14.21
C VAL A 476 -27.59 4.82 14.15
N THR A 477 -26.64 5.50 13.50
CA THR A 477 -25.22 5.18 13.53
C THR A 477 -24.63 5.45 14.92
N PRO A 478 -23.40 4.99 15.20
CA PRO A 478 -22.67 5.35 16.43
C PRO A 478 -22.51 6.87 16.65
N GLN A 479 -22.58 7.66 15.58
CA GLN A 479 -22.51 9.13 15.61
C GLN A 479 -23.87 9.79 15.83
N GLY A 480 -24.96 9.01 15.88
CA GLY A 480 -26.32 9.49 16.10
C GLY A 480 -27.09 9.86 14.83
N ASP A 481 -26.49 9.69 13.64
CA ASP A 481 -27.16 9.95 12.36
C ASP A 481 -28.09 8.79 11.97
N PRO A 482 -29.23 9.00 11.30
CA PRO A 482 -30.06 7.91 10.80
C PRO A 482 -29.29 6.99 9.85
N VAL A 483 -29.42 5.67 10.02
CA VAL A 483 -28.80 4.69 9.08
C VAL A 483 -29.42 4.78 7.68
N LEU A 484 -30.67 5.24 7.59
CA LEU A 484 -31.42 5.40 6.35
C LEU A 484 -31.76 6.89 6.13
N ARG A 485 -30.99 7.50 5.25
CA ARG A 485 -31.06 8.88 4.76
C ARG A 485 -31.72 8.94 3.38
N GLU A 486 -32.70 9.83 3.20
CA GLU A 486 -33.53 9.97 1.99
C GLU A 486 -32.72 10.50 0.79
N GLU A 487 -31.72 11.32 1.07
CA GLU A 487 -30.87 11.96 0.07
C GLU A 487 -29.72 11.07 -0.43
N ARG A 488 -29.67 9.79 -0.05
CA ARG A 488 -28.55 8.87 -0.35
C ARG A 488 -29.01 7.60 -1.07
N ASN A 489 -28.15 7.06 -1.91
CA ASN A 489 -28.35 5.73 -2.51
C ASN A 489 -27.68 4.65 -1.64
N TYR A 490 -28.22 3.43 -1.72
CA TYR A 490 -27.68 2.27 -1.02
C TYR A 490 -27.40 1.15 -2.00
N VAL A 491 -26.29 0.45 -1.80
CA VAL A 491 -25.90 -0.72 -2.56
C VAL A 491 -25.75 -1.90 -1.62
N THR A 492 -26.38 -3.01 -1.94
CA THR A 492 -26.23 -4.28 -1.21
C THR A 492 -25.17 -5.13 -1.91
N LEU A 493 -24.22 -5.69 -1.16
CA LEU A 493 -23.20 -6.63 -1.64
C LEU A 493 -23.57 -8.04 -1.19
N ARG A 494 -23.59 -8.97 -2.13
CA ARG A 494 -24.07 -10.34 -1.95
C ARG A 494 -23.02 -11.34 -2.42
N GLY A 495 -23.03 -12.51 -1.78
CA GLY A 495 -22.13 -13.61 -2.04
C GLY A 495 -22.64 -14.66 -3.00
#